data_AF-A0A7W0ZI72-F1
#
_entry.id   AF-A0A7W0ZI72-F1
#
_cell.length_a   1.000
_cell.length_b   1.000
_cell.length_c   1.000
_cell.angle_alpha   90.00
_cell.angle_beta   90.00
_cell.angle_gamma   90.00
#
_symmetry.space_group_name_H-M   'P 1'
#
loop_
_entity.id
_entity.type
_entity.pdbx_description
1 polymer ?
#
loop_
_entity_poly.entity_id
_entity_poly.type
_entity_poly.pdbx_seq_one_letter_code
_entity_poly.pdbx_strand_id
1 'polypeptide(L)'
;LYVERSGKGLLALREPRDPSGEPAGWLRDALDAVAENVRRGRKGRLGLERFDGEPVVGSVFEALLVDIGFRQGPRRLTLSA
;
A
#
# COMPACT_ATOMS: atom_id res chain seq x y z
N LEU A 1 8.16 2.60 5.07
CA LEU A 1 6.96 1.74 5.18
C LEU A 1 7.38 0.39 5.73
N TYR A 2 6.52 -0.23 6.53
CA TYR A 2 6.68 -1.59 6.99
C TYR A 2 5.51 -2.43 6.49
N VAL A 3 5.80 -3.57 5.85
CA VAL A 3 4.78 -4.56 5.48
C VAL A 3 4.71 -5.58 6.61
N GLU A 4 3.52 -5.78 7.18
CA GLU A 4 3.34 -6.80 8.21
C GLU A 4 3.72 -8.20 7.70
N ARG A 5 4.14 -9.08 8.62
CA ARG A 5 4.48 -10.47 8.29
C ARG A 5 3.35 -11.22 7.56
N SER A 6 2.09 -10.86 7.85
CA SER A 6 0.89 -11.39 7.21
C SER A 6 0.78 -11.02 5.72
N GLY A 7 1.42 -9.91 5.30
CA GLY A 7 1.25 -9.29 3.99
C GLY A 7 -0.09 -8.57 3.80
N LYS A 8 -0.86 -8.39 4.89
CA LYS A 8 -2.19 -7.77 4.85
C LYS A 8 -2.23 -6.34 5.34
N GLY A 9 -1.23 -5.91 6.12
CA GLY A 9 -1.12 -4.56 6.65
C GLY A 9 0.12 -3.84 6.12
N LEU A 10 -0.03 -2.54 5.86
CA LEU A 10 1.06 -1.59 5.73
C LEU A 10 1.04 -0.64 6.92
N LEU A 11 2.22 -0.36 7.46
CA LEU A 11 2.43 0.65 8.48
C LEU A 11 3.34 1.76 7.96
N ALA A 12 2.90 3.00 8.10
CA ALA A 12 3.72 4.17 7.90
C ALA A 12 4.65 4.40 9.09
N LEU A 13 5.92 4.63 8.81
CA LEU A 13 6.93 4.93 9.84
C LEU A 13 7.13 6.44 10.04
N ARG A 14 6.33 7.24 9.31
CA ARG A 14 6.28 8.69 9.26
C ARG A 14 4.82 9.06 9.00
N GLU A 15 4.42 10.30 9.31
CA GLU A 15 3.09 10.80 8.99
C GLU A 15 2.77 10.61 7.48
N PRO A 16 1.79 9.75 7.13
CA PRO A 16 1.46 9.43 5.74
C PRO A 16 0.55 10.44 5.08
N ARG A 17 0.00 11.41 5.82
CA ARG A 17 -0.86 12.48 5.27
C ARG A 17 -0.17 13.83 5.33
N ASP A 18 -0.47 14.67 4.36
CA ASP A 18 -0.12 16.09 4.46
C ASP A 18 -1.17 16.85 5.29
N PRO A 19 -0.97 18.15 5.59
CA PRO A 19 -1.95 18.94 6.36
C PRO A 19 -3.35 19.04 5.74
N SER A 20 -3.51 18.72 4.45
CA SER A 20 -4.82 18.68 3.78
C SER A 20 -5.54 17.33 3.93
N GLY A 21 -4.85 16.31 4.47
CA GLY A 21 -5.37 14.97 4.67
C GLY A 21 -5.09 14.01 3.50
N GLU A 22 -4.46 14.51 2.44
CA GLU A 22 -4.06 13.76 1.26
C GLU A 22 -2.75 12.98 1.48
N PRO A 23 -2.46 11.94 0.68
CA PRO A 23 -1.21 11.21 0.77
C PRO A 23 0.02 12.13 0.70
N ALA A 24 0.90 12.02 1.70
CA ALA A 24 2.13 12.80 1.76
C ALA A 24 3.04 12.48 0.56
N GLY A 25 3.73 13.50 0.02
CA GLY A 25 4.53 13.35 -1.20
C GLY A 25 5.63 12.27 -1.16
N TRP A 26 6.14 11.93 0.03
CA TRP A 26 7.13 10.85 0.19
C TRP A 26 6.54 9.45 -0.01
N LEU A 27 5.22 9.30 0.13
CA LEU A 27 4.58 8.00 0.20
C LEU A 27 4.64 7.24 -1.12
N ARG A 28 4.59 7.95 -2.25
CA ARG A 28 4.67 7.33 -3.58
C ARG A 28 5.98 6.57 -3.77
N ASP A 29 7.12 7.22 -3.54
CA ASP A 29 8.43 6.60 -3.68
C ASP A 29 8.59 5.38 -2.76
N ALA A 30 8.07 5.48 -1.53
CA ALA A 30 8.11 4.37 -0.58
C ALA A 30 7.24 3.19 -1.03
N LEU A 31 6.07 3.45 -1.61
CA LEU A 31 5.17 2.43 -2.13
C LEU A 31 5.70 1.80 -3.41
N ASP A 32 6.32 2.58 -4.30
CA ASP A 32 7.00 2.07 -5.49
C ASP A 32 8.12 1.09 -5.12
N ALA A 33 8.90 1.40 -4.06
CA ALA A 33 9.89 0.48 -3.53
C ALA A 33 9.26 -0.82 -2.99
N VAL A 34 8.09 -0.76 -2.35
CA VAL A 34 7.36 -1.97 -1.93
C VAL A 34 6.90 -2.76 -3.15
N ALA A 35 6.34 -2.10 -4.16
CA ALA A 35 5.86 -2.74 -5.37
C ALA A 35 6.98 -3.47 -6.12
N GLU A 36 8.14 -2.83 -6.26
CA GLU A 36 9.31 -3.43 -6.90
C GLU A 36 9.82 -4.67 -6.13
N ASN A 37 9.80 -4.63 -4.80
CA ASN A 37 10.15 -5.80 -3.99
C ASN A 37 9.17 -6.96 -4.19
N VAL A 38 7.88 -6.70 -4.38
CA VAL A 38 6.88 -7.73 -4.71
C VAL A 38 7.16 -8.34 -6.08
N ARG A 39 7.44 -7.50 -7.09
CA ARG A 39 7.74 -7.95 -8.46
C ARG A 39 9.03 -8.76 -8.56
N ARG A 40 10.05 -8.41 -7.79
CA ARG A 40 11.34 -9.14 -7.73
C ARG A 40 11.31 -10.41 -6.87
N GLY A 41 10.30 -10.60 -6.02
CA GLY A 41 10.32 -11.55 -4.91
C GLY A 41 9.68 -12.92 -5.18
N ARG A 42 10.11 -13.94 -4.42
CA ARG A 42 9.61 -15.34 -4.49
C ARG A 42 8.13 -15.54 -4.07
N LYS A 43 7.53 -14.60 -3.33
CA LYS A 43 6.13 -14.71 -2.87
C LYS A 43 5.09 -14.28 -3.92
N GLY A 44 5.49 -13.55 -4.97
CA GLY A 44 4.69 -13.22 -6.15
C GLY A 44 3.39 -12.44 -5.94
N ARG A 45 2.95 -12.18 -4.69
CA ARG A 45 1.68 -11.49 -4.40
C ARG A 45 1.66 -10.80 -3.03
N LEU A 46 1.09 -9.60 -2.98
CA LEU A 46 0.72 -8.88 -1.78
C LEU A 46 -0.78 -8.57 -1.81
N GLY A 47 -1.49 -8.87 -0.73
CA GLY A 47 -2.95 -8.68 -0.63
C GLY A 47 -3.29 -7.79 0.55
N LEU A 48 -3.24 -6.48 0.32
CA LEU A 48 -3.35 -5.45 1.33
C LEU A 48 -4.81 -5.20 1.74
N GLU A 49 -5.11 -5.40 3.01
CA GLU A 49 -6.42 -5.16 3.63
C GLU A 49 -6.43 -3.83 4.42
N ARG A 50 -5.29 -3.46 5.02
CA ARG A 50 -5.20 -2.30 5.92
C ARG A 50 -3.97 -1.43 5.68
N PHE A 51 -4.12 -0.13 5.91
CA PHE A 51 -3.04 0.87 5.99
C PHE A 51 -3.15 1.58 7.34
N ASP A 52 -2.11 1.53 8.17
CA ASP A 52 -2.09 2.05 9.55
C ASP A 52 -3.27 1.55 10.40
N GLY A 53 -3.62 0.27 10.22
CA GLY A 53 -4.72 -0.35 10.94
C GLY A 53 -6.11 -0.09 10.35
N GLU A 54 -6.27 0.88 9.45
CA GLU A 54 -7.54 1.22 8.82
C GLU A 54 -7.78 0.48 7.50
N PRO A 55 -9.02 0.16 7.11
CA PRO A 55 -9.32 -0.46 5.82
C PRO A 55 -8.74 0.35 4.65
N VAL A 56 -8.05 -0.33 3.73
CA VAL A 56 -7.42 0.36 2.60
C VAL A 56 -8.40 0.69 1.47
N VAL A 57 -9.40 -0.16 1.26
CA VAL A 57 -10.47 0.08 0.27
C VAL A 57 -11.37 1.19 0.77
N GLY A 58 -11.62 2.20 -0.06
CA GLY A 58 -12.33 3.42 0.28
C GLY A 58 -11.47 4.45 1.02
N SER A 59 -10.18 4.19 1.25
CA SER A 59 -9.28 5.16 1.89
C SER A 59 -8.69 6.13 0.89
N VAL A 60 -8.17 7.26 1.37
CA VAL A 60 -7.41 8.23 0.55
C VAL A 60 -6.17 7.63 -0.12
N PHE A 61 -5.65 6.52 0.41
CA PHE A 61 -4.46 5.86 -0.12
C PHE A 61 -4.80 4.90 -1.27
N GLU A 62 -6.07 4.54 -1.46
CA GLU A 62 -6.49 3.56 -2.46
C GLU A 62 -6.09 3.99 -3.87
N ALA A 63 -6.37 5.24 -4.25
CA ALA A 63 -6.04 5.75 -5.58
C ALA A 63 -4.54 5.66 -5.88
N LEU A 64 -3.70 6.02 -4.92
CA LEU A 64 -2.24 5.92 -5.05
C LEU A 64 -1.77 4.47 -5.17
N LEU A 65 -2.34 3.56 -4.38
CA LEU A 65 -2.02 2.12 -4.44
C LEU A 65 -2.47 1.50 -5.77
N VAL A 66 -3.60 1.94 -6.32
CA VAL A 66 -4.04 1.50 -7.66
C VAL A 66 -3.12 2.04 -8.75
N ASP A 67 -2.70 3.30 -8.67
CA ASP A 67 -1.78 3.94 -9.63
C ASP A 67 -0.43 3.20 -9.74
N ILE A 68 0.12 2.72 -8.63
CA ILE A 68 1.36 1.93 -8.62
C ILE A 68 1.17 0.45 -9.06
N GLY A 69 -0.07 0.06 -9.37
CA GLY A 69 -0.40 -1.22 -10.01
C GLY A 69 -1.12 -2.24 -9.12
N PHE A 70 -1.62 -1.87 -7.94
CA PHE A 70 -2.53 -2.77 -7.22
C PHE A 70 -3.87 -2.85 -7.94
N ARG A 71 -4.47 -4.04 -7.95
CA ARG A 71 -5.82 -4.27 -8.44
C ARG A 71 -6.83 -4.19 -7.30
N GLN A 72 -7.90 -3.43 -7.52
CA GLN A 72 -8.99 -3.29 -6.56
C GLN A 72 -9.81 -4.58 -6.45
N GLY A 73 -10.20 -4.92 -5.23
CA GLY A 73 -11.17 -5.95 -4.91
C GLY A 73 -12.06 -5.51 -3.75
N PRO A 74 -13.13 -6.25 -3.44
CA PRO A 74 -14.18 -5.79 -2.52
C PRO A 74 -13.72 -5.60 -1.07
N ARG A 75 -12.58 -6.18 -0.66
CA ARG A 75 -12.07 -6.08 0.73
C ARG A 75 -10.57 -5.79 0.81
N ARG A 76 -9.87 -5.81 -0.32
CA ARG A 76 -8.41 -5.70 -0.36
C ARG A 76 -7.93 -5.22 -1.71
N LEU A 77 -6.74 -4.61 -1.72
CA LEU A 77 -5.98 -4.32 -2.92
C LEU A 77 -4.93 -5.41 -3.13
N THR A 78 -4.73 -5.87 -4.36
CA THR A 78 -3.80 -6.96 -4.64
C THR A 78 -2.75 -6.55 -5.67
N LEU A 79 -1.47 -6.69 -5.31
CA LEU A 79 -0.35 -6.58 -6.24
C LEU A 79 0.21 -7.97 -6.49
N SER A 80 0.54 -8.28 -7.74
CA SER A 80 1.25 -9.50 -8.13
C SER A 80 2.52 -9.15 -8.90
N ALA A 81 3.50 -10.04 -8.88
CA ALA A 81 4.64 -9.98 -9.78
C ALA A 81 4.19 -10.14 -11.25
#